data_AF-A0A3L7WL33-F1
#
_entry.id   AF-A0A3L7WL33-F1
#
_cell.length_a   1.000
_cell.length_b   1.000
_cell.length_c   1.000
_cell.angle_alpha   90.00
_cell.angle_beta   90.00
_cell.angle_gamma   90.00
#
_symmetry.space_group_name_H-M   'P 1'
#
loop_
_entity.id
_entity.type
_entity.pdbx_description
1 polymer ?
#
loop_
_entity_poly.entity_id
_entity_poly.type
_entity_poly.pdbx_seq_one_letter_code
_entity_poly.pdbx_strand_id
1 'polypeptide(L)'
;MAERLALIAKYTLGLAMAGIIYAMFLVVPQYVGLGEAGRIIIVHVPTAWVTSAAFALSAIYSIVYLRTRSPLHDASAVSAAEVGMLFCIFATVTGAIFAEVVWGTFWNWDPRETTILVLLLIYAAYFALRSSIDDGARRRRLSAVYNIFACVTMPFLLFVAPRVADSTLHPNCAFLQGSKCEGVSLDLNGAKISQLGDVVVELKAVERVGELTRAVVEVRMPGLTEYADLAPTMDSEGKAADRPEFPGQSFRMVLIEADPQAGTARVNMQAPGTGLLSNQRTLWVFLASNVTFGLLALWIFRIRATILQVSARLQTTEAL
;
A
#
# COMPACT_ATOMS: atom_id res chain seq x y z
N MET A 1 29.01 -20.35 -21.34
CA MET A 1 28.39 -19.05 -21.69
C MET A 1 27.27 -18.68 -20.72
N ALA A 2 26.22 -19.50 -20.57
CA ALA A 2 25.07 -19.22 -19.68
C ALA A 2 25.43 -18.91 -18.22
N GLU A 3 26.39 -19.61 -17.62
CA GLU A 3 26.82 -19.37 -16.23
C GLU A 3 27.45 -17.98 -16.03
N ARG A 4 28.30 -17.54 -16.98
CA ARG A 4 28.88 -16.20 -16.98
C ARG A 4 27.81 -15.12 -17.14
N LEU A 5 26.83 -15.33 -18.01
CA LEU A 5 25.68 -14.42 -18.16
C LEU A 5 24.86 -14.32 -16.88
N ALA A 6 24.59 -15.45 -16.22
CA ALA A 6 23.86 -15.48 -14.95
C ALA A 6 24.62 -14.74 -13.83
N LEU A 7 25.94 -14.89 -13.80
CA LEU A 7 26.80 -14.19 -12.84
C LEU A 7 26.81 -12.67 -13.09
N ILE A 8 26.96 -12.26 -14.36
CA ILE A 8 26.88 -10.85 -14.75
C ILE A 8 25.52 -10.27 -14.36
N ALA A 9 24.42 -10.95 -14.68
CA ALA A 9 23.07 -10.49 -14.32
C ALA A 9 22.89 -10.30 -12.80
N LYS A 10 23.45 -11.21 -11.97
CA LYS A 10 23.43 -11.09 -10.51
C LYS A 10 24.19 -9.87 -10.02
N TYR A 11 25.41 -9.64 -10.51
CA TYR A 11 26.20 -8.48 -10.09
C TYR A 11 25.57 -7.17 -10.58
N THR A 12 25.06 -7.12 -11.80
CA THR A 12 24.34 -5.96 -12.32
C THR A 12 23.09 -5.66 -11.48
N LEU A 13 22.32 -6.67 -11.09
CA LEU A 13 21.16 -6.49 -10.21
C LEU A 13 21.57 -5.98 -8.82
N GLY A 14 22.65 -6.51 -8.24
CA GLY A 14 23.18 -6.04 -6.96
C GLY A 14 23.64 -4.59 -7.02
N LEU A 15 24.36 -4.20 -8.07
CA LEU A 15 24.78 -2.82 -8.31
C LEU A 15 23.59 -1.89 -8.55
N ALA A 16 22.57 -2.34 -9.29
CA ALA A 16 21.34 -1.59 -9.49
C ALA A 16 20.63 -1.34 -8.15
N MET A 17 20.52 -2.36 -7.28
CA MET A 17 19.91 -2.21 -5.95
C MET A 17 20.70 -1.22 -5.07
N ALA A 18 22.03 -1.33 -5.06
CA ALA A 18 22.88 -0.37 -4.35
C ALA A 18 22.70 1.06 -4.90
N GLY A 19 22.56 1.21 -6.22
CA GLY A 19 22.25 2.47 -6.87
C GLY A 19 20.91 3.06 -6.47
N ILE A 20 19.86 2.24 -6.32
CA ILE A 20 18.54 2.70 -5.83
C ILE A 20 18.64 3.18 -4.39
N ILE A 21 19.32 2.44 -3.51
CA ILE A 21 19.53 2.83 -2.11
C ILE A 21 20.29 4.17 -2.04
N TYR A 22 21.40 4.29 -2.77
CA TYR A 22 22.17 5.53 -2.88
C TYR A 22 21.29 6.69 -3.37
N ALA A 23 20.53 6.48 -4.45
CA ALA A 23 19.69 7.52 -5.04
C ALA A 23 18.55 7.95 -4.11
N MET A 24 17.93 7.02 -3.40
CA MET A 24 16.89 7.30 -2.40
C MET A 24 17.37 8.30 -1.34
N PHE A 25 18.59 8.13 -0.82
CA PHE A 25 19.09 8.99 0.27
C PHE A 25 19.80 10.27 -0.21
N LEU A 26 20.43 10.26 -1.39
CA LEU A 26 21.32 11.34 -1.82
C LEU A 26 20.88 12.09 -3.09
N VAL A 27 19.99 11.50 -3.90
CA VAL A 27 19.54 12.11 -5.17
C VAL A 27 18.10 12.61 -5.08
N VAL A 28 17.23 11.85 -4.42
CA VAL A 28 15.83 12.21 -4.21
C VAL A 28 15.77 13.34 -3.17
N PRO A 29 15.20 14.52 -3.48
CA PRO A 29 15.09 15.61 -2.51
C PRO A 29 14.13 15.23 -1.37
N GLN A 30 14.26 15.92 -0.23
CA GLN A 30 13.22 15.88 0.80
C GLN A 30 11.90 16.42 0.24
N TYR A 31 10.80 15.94 0.80
CA TYR A 31 9.48 16.34 0.37
C TYR A 31 8.90 17.42 1.27
N VAL A 32 8.24 18.39 0.66
CA VAL A 32 7.65 19.51 1.40
C VAL A 32 6.58 18.95 2.35
N GLY A 33 6.85 19.06 3.66
CA GLY A 33 5.99 18.63 4.76
C GLY A 33 6.02 17.14 5.14
N LEU A 34 6.44 16.23 4.27
CA LEU A 34 6.76 14.84 4.66
C LEU A 34 8.25 14.66 5.01
N GLY A 35 9.10 15.65 4.70
CA GLY A 35 10.53 15.60 4.94
C GLY A 35 11.20 14.38 4.30
N GLU A 36 12.01 13.69 5.09
CA GLU A 36 12.68 12.44 4.72
C GLU A 36 11.71 11.26 4.55
N ALA A 37 10.59 11.26 5.27
CA ALA A 37 9.64 10.14 5.29
C ALA A 37 9.08 9.83 3.89
N GLY A 38 8.88 10.86 3.06
CA GLY A 38 8.37 10.67 1.71
C GLY A 38 9.30 9.85 0.80
N ARG A 39 10.61 9.72 1.12
CA ARG A 39 11.55 8.91 0.30
C ARG A 39 11.22 7.42 0.35
N ILE A 40 10.45 6.98 1.35
CA ILE A 40 10.06 5.59 1.50
C ILE A 40 9.28 5.04 0.31
N ILE A 41 8.61 5.91 -0.47
CA ILE A 41 7.86 5.50 -1.67
C ILE A 41 8.74 4.84 -2.73
N ILE A 42 10.04 5.11 -2.71
CA ILE A 42 11.03 4.48 -3.60
C ILE A 42 11.19 2.98 -3.28
N VAL A 43 10.84 2.53 -2.08
CA VAL A 43 10.91 1.11 -1.68
C VAL A 43 9.51 0.53 -1.48
N HIS A 44 8.65 1.23 -0.73
CA HIS A 44 7.32 0.76 -0.35
C HIS A 44 6.45 0.42 -1.57
N VAL A 45 6.31 1.34 -2.52
CA VAL A 45 5.42 1.15 -3.67
C VAL A 45 5.91 0.04 -4.61
N PRO A 46 7.21 -0.07 -4.96
CA PRO A 46 7.73 -1.22 -5.68
C PRO A 46 7.45 -2.56 -4.99
N THR A 47 7.57 -2.65 -3.65
CA THR A 47 7.25 -3.89 -2.94
C THR A 47 5.77 -4.28 -3.11
N ALA A 48 4.84 -3.33 -3.02
CA ALA A 48 3.42 -3.58 -3.22
C ALA A 48 3.07 -4.02 -4.67
N TRP A 49 3.73 -3.44 -5.67
CA TRP A 49 3.58 -3.86 -7.07
C TRP A 49 4.10 -5.28 -7.31
N VAL A 50 5.27 -5.60 -6.73
CA VAL A 50 5.84 -6.95 -6.81
C VAL A 50 4.90 -7.98 -6.15
N THR A 51 4.33 -7.67 -4.99
CA THR A 51 3.31 -8.52 -4.34
C THR A 51 2.18 -8.86 -5.29
N SER A 52 1.60 -7.83 -5.91
CA SER A 52 0.45 -7.98 -6.82
C SER A 52 0.81 -8.83 -8.04
N ALA A 53 1.97 -8.56 -8.65
CA ALA A 53 2.45 -9.29 -9.82
C ALA A 53 2.80 -10.76 -9.50
N ALA A 54 3.43 -11.02 -8.35
CA ALA A 54 3.83 -12.36 -7.93
C ALA A 54 2.61 -13.24 -7.59
N PHE A 55 1.61 -12.69 -6.89
CA PHE A 55 0.34 -13.37 -6.64
C PHE A 55 -0.44 -13.66 -7.93
N ALA A 56 -0.50 -12.71 -8.87
CA ALA A 56 -1.08 -12.96 -10.19
C ALA A 56 -0.34 -14.07 -10.96
N LEU A 57 1.00 -14.04 -10.95
CA LEU A 57 1.82 -15.08 -11.57
C LEU A 57 1.58 -16.46 -10.94
N SER A 58 1.42 -16.49 -9.62
CA SER A 58 1.10 -17.70 -8.86
C SER A 58 -0.24 -18.30 -9.27
N ALA A 59 -1.28 -17.47 -9.44
CA ALA A 59 -2.58 -17.91 -9.92
C ALA A 59 -2.53 -18.38 -11.38
N ILE A 60 -1.77 -17.71 -12.25
CA ILE A 60 -1.55 -18.15 -13.64
C ILE A 60 -0.95 -19.57 -13.67
N TYR A 61 0.11 -19.81 -12.90
CA TYR A 61 0.70 -21.15 -12.82
C TYR A 61 -0.24 -22.18 -12.18
N SER A 62 -1.11 -21.76 -11.27
CA SER A 62 -2.15 -22.62 -10.69
C SER A 62 -3.18 -23.04 -11.74
N ILE A 63 -3.62 -22.13 -12.60
CA ILE A 63 -4.50 -22.44 -13.74
C ILE A 63 -3.81 -23.39 -14.72
N VAL A 64 -2.55 -23.11 -15.07
CA VAL A 64 -1.77 -23.96 -15.97
C VAL A 64 -1.58 -25.36 -15.36
N TYR A 65 -1.33 -25.45 -14.06
CA TYR A 65 -1.27 -26.73 -13.35
C TYR A 65 -2.59 -27.49 -13.43
N LEU A 66 -3.74 -26.84 -13.21
CA LEU A 66 -5.04 -27.54 -13.29
C LEU A 66 -5.34 -28.10 -14.68
N ARG A 67 -4.84 -27.44 -15.74
CA ARG A 67 -4.96 -27.89 -17.14
C ARG A 67 -3.99 -29.01 -17.50
N THR A 68 -2.73 -28.89 -17.09
CA THR A 68 -1.65 -29.81 -17.52
C THR A 68 -1.37 -30.94 -16.54
N ARG A 69 -1.78 -30.76 -15.28
CA ARG A 69 -1.47 -31.63 -14.12
C ARG A 69 0.03 -31.85 -13.87
N SER A 70 0.90 -31.01 -14.44
CA SER A 70 2.35 -31.14 -14.29
C SER A 70 2.84 -30.59 -12.94
N PRO A 71 3.54 -31.38 -12.12
CA PRO A 71 4.16 -30.93 -10.87
C PRO A 71 5.07 -29.70 -11.01
N LEU A 72 5.64 -29.49 -12.19
CA LEU A 72 6.54 -28.36 -12.45
C LEU A 72 5.81 -27.01 -12.42
N HIS A 73 4.56 -26.97 -12.88
CA HIS A 73 3.75 -25.75 -12.84
C HIS A 73 3.25 -25.45 -11.44
N ASP A 74 2.92 -26.48 -10.65
CA ASP A 74 2.63 -26.33 -9.24
C ASP A 74 3.85 -25.79 -8.46
N ALA A 75 5.06 -26.30 -8.74
CA ALA A 75 6.29 -25.77 -8.16
C ALA A 75 6.50 -24.28 -8.49
N SER A 76 6.21 -23.86 -9.72
CA SER A 76 6.25 -22.44 -10.10
C SER A 76 5.15 -21.62 -9.39
N ALA A 77 3.94 -22.16 -9.23
CA ALA A 77 2.88 -21.47 -8.50
C ALA A 77 3.29 -21.20 -7.05
N VAL A 78 3.82 -22.20 -6.35
CA VAL A 78 4.30 -22.06 -4.97
C VAL A 78 5.43 -21.04 -4.88
N SER A 79 6.44 -21.12 -5.75
CA SER A 79 7.54 -20.17 -5.79
C SER A 79 7.05 -18.72 -5.93
N ALA A 80 6.09 -18.48 -6.84
CA ALA A 80 5.52 -17.16 -7.03
C ALA A 80 4.69 -16.69 -5.83
N ALA A 81 3.96 -17.59 -5.16
CA ALA A 81 3.23 -17.26 -3.92
C ALA A 81 4.20 -16.89 -2.79
N GLU A 82 5.31 -17.63 -2.63
CA GLU A 82 6.32 -17.35 -1.60
C GLU A 82 6.98 -15.98 -1.83
N VAL A 83 7.30 -15.66 -3.08
CA VAL A 83 7.80 -14.32 -3.45
C VAL A 83 6.74 -13.26 -3.15
N GLY A 84 5.48 -13.46 -3.54
CA GLY A 84 4.40 -12.52 -3.26
C GLY A 84 4.22 -12.28 -1.77
N MET A 85 4.26 -13.33 -0.96
CA MET A 85 4.16 -13.27 0.50
C MET A 85 5.32 -12.47 1.11
N LEU A 86 6.56 -12.75 0.69
CA LEU A 86 7.74 -12.04 1.16
C LEU A 86 7.63 -10.53 0.91
N PHE A 87 7.28 -10.14 -0.33
CA PHE A 87 7.12 -8.72 -0.67
C PHE A 87 5.87 -8.10 -0.02
N CYS A 88 4.83 -8.88 0.26
CA CYS A 88 3.64 -8.40 0.97
C CYS A 88 3.98 -8.05 2.43
N ILE A 89 4.80 -8.87 3.08
CA ILE A 89 5.35 -8.58 4.41
C ILE A 89 6.19 -7.31 4.36
N PHE A 90 7.09 -7.16 3.37
CA PHE A 90 7.87 -5.93 3.23
C PHE A 90 7.01 -4.69 2.97
N ALA A 91 5.99 -4.78 2.13
CA ALA A 91 5.05 -3.68 1.90
C ALA A 91 4.33 -3.29 3.20
N THR A 92 3.93 -4.28 4.00
CA THR A 92 3.26 -4.06 5.29
C THR A 92 4.20 -3.41 6.30
N VAL A 93 5.42 -3.92 6.46
CA VAL A 93 6.41 -3.37 7.40
C VAL A 93 6.84 -1.96 7.01
N THR A 94 7.12 -1.73 5.72
CA THR A 94 7.48 -0.38 5.25
C THR A 94 6.32 0.60 5.35
N GLY A 95 5.07 0.13 5.15
CA GLY A 95 3.87 0.91 5.41
C GLY A 95 3.74 1.29 6.89
N ALA A 96 3.94 0.34 7.81
CA ALA A 96 3.91 0.59 9.25
C ALA A 96 5.03 1.56 9.71
N ILE A 97 6.22 1.50 9.11
CA ILE A 97 7.29 2.48 9.39
C ILE A 97 6.87 3.88 8.93
N PHE A 98 6.23 4.00 7.75
CA PHE A 98 5.68 5.28 7.31
C PHE A 98 4.58 5.77 8.26
N ALA A 99 3.70 4.87 8.70
CA ALA A 99 2.64 5.16 9.66
C ALA A 99 3.21 5.75 10.96
N GLU A 100 4.23 5.13 11.54
CA GLU A 100 4.89 5.66 12.74
C GLU A 100 5.44 7.08 12.52
N VAL A 101 6.16 7.29 11.42
CA VAL A 101 6.84 8.57 11.17
C VAL A 101 5.85 9.71 10.87
N VAL A 102 4.71 9.41 10.25
CA VAL A 102 3.77 10.45 9.80
C VAL A 102 2.53 10.57 10.70
N TRP A 103 2.09 9.46 11.29
CA TRP A 103 0.89 9.36 12.15
C TRP A 103 1.23 9.16 13.63
N GLY A 104 2.49 8.87 13.99
CA GLY A 104 2.90 8.66 15.38
C GLY A 104 2.56 7.29 15.96
N THR A 105 2.07 6.37 15.14
CA THR A 105 1.83 4.96 15.50
C THR A 105 2.00 4.05 14.28
N PHE A 106 2.61 2.89 14.48
CA PHE A 106 2.83 1.86 13.45
C PHE A 106 1.56 1.29 12.83
N TRP A 107 0.39 1.46 13.46
CA TRP A 107 -0.88 0.90 12.99
C TRP A 107 -2.06 1.76 13.43
N ASN A 108 -2.98 2.03 12.50
CA ASN A 108 -4.13 2.91 12.67
C ASN A 108 -5.44 2.29 12.10
N TRP A 109 -5.43 0.98 11.81
CA TRP A 109 -6.58 0.29 11.20
C TRP A 109 -7.12 0.93 9.92
N ASP A 110 -6.30 1.72 9.23
CA ASP A 110 -6.68 2.37 7.97
C ASP A 110 -7.15 1.31 6.95
N PRO A 111 -8.12 1.60 6.09
CA PRO A 111 -8.60 0.65 5.08
C PRO A 111 -7.47 -0.04 4.30
N ARG A 112 -6.35 0.63 4.00
CA ARG A 112 -5.21 0.00 3.31
C ARG A 112 -4.41 -0.92 4.20
N GLU A 113 -4.16 -0.52 5.45
CA GLU A 113 -3.49 -1.36 6.45
C GLU A 113 -4.31 -2.63 6.70
N THR A 114 -5.62 -2.47 6.93
CA THR A 114 -6.54 -3.57 7.16
C THR A 114 -6.61 -4.49 5.94
N THR A 115 -6.73 -3.96 4.72
CA THR A 115 -6.85 -4.82 3.54
C THR A 115 -5.55 -5.55 3.17
N ILE A 116 -4.37 -4.95 3.39
CA ILE A 116 -3.10 -5.67 3.19
C ILE A 116 -2.88 -6.75 4.25
N LEU A 117 -3.30 -6.52 5.50
CA LEU A 117 -3.32 -7.54 6.55
C LEU A 117 -4.24 -8.71 6.18
N VAL A 118 -5.46 -8.44 5.72
CA VAL A 118 -6.37 -9.49 5.25
C VAL A 118 -5.75 -10.29 4.10
N LEU A 119 -5.08 -9.61 3.16
CA LEU A 119 -4.38 -10.30 2.07
C LEU A 119 -3.24 -11.21 2.57
N LEU A 120 -2.45 -10.75 3.57
CA LEU A 120 -1.45 -11.58 4.24
C LEU A 120 -2.07 -12.83 4.85
N LEU A 121 -3.20 -12.69 5.55
CA LEU A 121 -3.89 -13.82 6.18
C LEU A 121 -4.44 -14.81 5.14
N ILE A 122 -4.96 -14.33 4.01
CA ILE A 122 -5.41 -15.19 2.90
C ILE A 122 -4.24 -16.02 2.35
N TYR A 123 -3.08 -15.41 2.11
CA TYR A 123 -1.93 -16.17 1.62
C TYR A 123 -1.26 -17.03 2.70
N ALA A 124 -1.30 -16.63 3.97
CA ALA A 124 -0.90 -17.50 5.07
C ALA A 124 -1.80 -18.75 5.14
N ALA A 125 -3.11 -18.60 4.95
CA ALA A 125 -4.05 -19.71 4.88
C ALA A 125 -3.81 -20.60 3.65
N TYR A 126 -3.40 -20.05 2.50
CA TYR A 126 -2.93 -20.84 1.35
C TYR A 126 -1.77 -21.78 1.74
N PHE A 127 -0.74 -21.26 2.42
CA PHE A 127 0.40 -22.08 2.85
C PHE A 127 0.02 -23.09 3.93
N ALA A 128 -0.82 -22.70 4.88
CA ALA A 128 -1.33 -23.58 5.93
C ALA A 128 -2.09 -24.77 5.32
N LEU A 129 -3.07 -24.49 4.44
CA LEU A 129 -3.83 -25.52 3.70
C LEU A 129 -2.90 -26.46 2.93
N ARG A 130 -1.91 -25.90 2.24
CA ARG A 130 -0.97 -26.70 1.46
C ARG A 130 -0.12 -27.61 2.36
N SER A 131 0.32 -27.10 3.52
CA SER A 131 1.15 -27.87 4.47
C SER A 131 0.38 -28.97 5.18
N SER A 132 -0.95 -28.85 5.32
CA SER A 132 -1.79 -29.80 6.05
C SER A 132 -2.25 -31.01 5.23
N ILE A 133 -1.80 -31.15 3.97
CA ILE A 133 -2.22 -32.24 3.08
C ILE A 133 -1.01 -33.08 2.69
N ASP A 134 -1.01 -34.34 3.12
CA ASP A 134 0.07 -35.28 2.83
C ASP A 134 0.05 -35.77 1.38
N ASP A 135 -1.14 -36.10 0.85
CA ASP A 135 -1.27 -36.58 -0.53
C ASP A 135 -0.86 -35.48 -1.53
N GLY A 136 0.25 -35.72 -2.23
CA GLY A 136 0.83 -34.76 -3.15
C GLY A 136 -0.11 -34.37 -4.30
N ALA A 137 -0.96 -35.27 -4.79
CA ALA A 137 -1.89 -34.94 -5.88
C ALA A 137 -3.03 -34.03 -5.39
N ARG A 138 -3.66 -34.38 -4.26
CA ARG A 138 -4.71 -33.59 -3.62
C ARG A 138 -4.19 -32.25 -3.13
N ARG A 139 -3.02 -32.21 -2.49
CA ARG A 139 -2.36 -30.98 -2.03
C ARG A 139 -2.26 -29.96 -3.14
N ARG A 140 -1.69 -30.36 -4.28
CA ARG A 140 -1.46 -29.47 -5.44
C ARG A 140 -2.78 -28.99 -6.04
N ARG A 141 -3.78 -29.87 -6.18
CA ARG A 141 -5.11 -29.52 -6.70
C ARG A 141 -5.84 -28.52 -5.81
N LEU A 142 -5.93 -28.79 -4.50
CA LEU A 142 -6.63 -27.91 -3.57
C LEU A 142 -5.91 -26.56 -3.42
N SER A 143 -4.58 -26.57 -3.35
CA SER A 143 -3.77 -25.34 -3.32
C SER A 143 -4.02 -24.50 -4.57
N ALA A 144 -3.98 -25.10 -5.76
CA ALA A 144 -4.17 -24.38 -7.01
C ALA A 144 -5.56 -23.72 -7.11
N VAL A 145 -6.61 -24.43 -6.68
CA VAL A 145 -7.97 -23.86 -6.63
C VAL A 145 -8.05 -22.72 -5.64
N TYR A 146 -7.56 -22.90 -4.41
CA TYR A 146 -7.54 -21.85 -3.39
C TYR A 146 -6.83 -20.59 -3.90
N ASN A 147 -5.66 -20.75 -4.52
CA ASN A 147 -4.84 -19.65 -4.98
C ASN A 147 -5.52 -18.80 -6.07
N ILE A 148 -6.32 -19.43 -6.93
CA ILE A 148 -7.13 -18.70 -7.93
C ILE A 148 -8.13 -17.79 -7.22
N PHE A 149 -8.84 -18.29 -6.20
CA PHE A 149 -9.76 -17.48 -5.41
C PHE A 149 -9.04 -16.37 -4.63
N ALA A 150 -7.91 -16.69 -3.99
CA ALA A 150 -7.07 -15.70 -3.30
C ALA A 150 -6.57 -14.58 -4.22
N CYS A 151 -6.27 -14.90 -5.49
CA CYS A 151 -5.90 -13.88 -6.47
C CYS A 151 -7.07 -12.99 -6.87
N VAL A 152 -8.30 -13.50 -6.90
CA VAL A 152 -9.49 -12.69 -7.20
C VAL A 152 -9.78 -11.68 -6.08
N THR A 153 -9.49 -12.01 -4.81
CA THR A 153 -9.66 -11.07 -3.70
C THR A 153 -8.61 -9.95 -3.71
N MET A 154 -7.42 -10.19 -4.27
CA MET A 154 -6.31 -9.21 -4.23
C MET A 154 -6.65 -7.86 -4.88
N PRO A 155 -7.22 -7.78 -6.11
CA PRO A 155 -7.56 -6.49 -6.70
C PRO A 155 -8.60 -5.72 -5.88
N PHE A 156 -9.55 -6.43 -5.27
CA PHE A 156 -10.54 -5.82 -4.40
C PHE A 156 -9.87 -5.22 -3.16
N LEU A 157 -9.02 -5.99 -2.48
CA LEU A 157 -8.34 -5.57 -1.24
C LEU A 157 -7.31 -4.46 -1.47
N LEU A 158 -6.51 -4.51 -2.55
CA LEU A 158 -5.43 -3.54 -2.76
C LEU A 158 -5.86 -2.29 -3.54
N PHE A 159 -6.84 -2.43 -4.45
CA PHE A 159 -7.20 -1.33 -5.34
C PHE A 159 -8.60 -0.76 -5.08
N VAL A 160 -9.59 -1.59 -4.75
CA VAL A 160 -10.99 -1.15 -4.62
C VAL A 160 -11.31 -0.68 -3.21
N ALA A 161 -11.24 -1.57 -2.21
CA ALA A 161 -11.67 -1.29 -0.84
C ALA A 161 -11.00 -0.03 -0.23
N PRO A 162 -9.68 0.21 -0.38
CA PRO A 162 -9.05 1.42 0.16
C PRO A 162 -9.44 2.73 -0.54
N ARG A 163 -10.19 2.67 -1.65
CA ARG A 163 -10.65 3.86 -2.41
C ARG A 163 -12.15 4.11 -2.26
N VAL A 164 -12.89 3.13 -1.79
CA VAL A 164 -14.35 3.22 -1.55
C VAL A 164 -14.65 3.53 -0.08
N ALA A 165 -13.67 3.37 0.82
CA ALA A 165 -13.84 3.75 2.21
C ALA A 165 -14.05 5.27 2.37
N ASP A 166 -15.07 5.65 3.14
CA ASP A 166 -15.47 7.04 3.40
C ASP A 166 -14.38 7.86 4.12
N SER A 167 -13.40 7.18 4.73
CA SER A 167 -12.22 7.81 5.31
C SER A 167 -10.98 6.93 5.17
N THR A 168 -9.87 7.54 4.74
CA THR A 168 -8.56 6.89 4.68
C THR A 168 -7.48 7.90 5.06
N LEU A 169 -6.57 7.50 5.94
CA LEU A 169 -5.33 8.20 6.25
C LEU A 169 -4.33 8.09 5.11
N HIS A 170 -4.52 7.10 4.21
CA HIS A 170 -3.61 6.85 3.13
C HIS A 170 -3.61 8.01 2.12
N PRO A 171 -2.46 8.66 1.88
CA PRO A 171 -2.37 9.89 1.12
C PRO A 171 -2.40 9.65 -0.40
N ASN A 172 -3.46 9.02 -0.92
CA ASN A 172 -3.67 8.80 -2.35
C ASN A 172 -3.54 10.12 -3.15
N CYS A 173 -4.06 11.20 -2.58
CA CYS A 173 -4.05 12.55 -3.13
C CYS A 173 -2.71 13.30 -3.02
N ALA A 174 -1.75 12.81 -2.23
CA ALA A 174 -0.41 13.43 -2.16
C ALA A 174 0.51 12.95 -3.29
N PHE A 175 0.32 11.70 -3.73
CA PHE A 175 1.23 11.04 -4.67
C PHE A 175 0.72 11.01 -6.12
N LEU A 176 -0.60 11.01 -6.36
CA LEU A 176 -1.19 10.90 -7.71
C LEU A 176 -2.07 12.12 -8.03
N GLN A 177 -1.67 12.89 -9.04
CA GLN A 177 -2.39 14.06 -9.54
C GLN A 177 -3.76 13.62 -10.12
N GLY A 178 -4.86 14.18 -9.61
CA GLY A 178 -6.23 13.90 -10.10
C GLY A 178 -7.04 12.85 -9.33
N SER A 179 -6.54 12.33 -8.20
CA SER A 179 -7.37 11.51 -7.30
C SER A 179 -8.35 12.40 -6.52
N LYS A 180 -9.66 12.10 -6.59
CA LYS A 180 -10.70 12.75 -5.79
C LYS A 180 -10.70 12.08 -4.41
N CYS A 181 -10.22 12.77 -3.39
CA CYS A 181 -10.44 12.34 -2.01
C CYS A 181 -11.79 12.92 -1.56
N GLU A 182 -12.83 12.09 -1.58
CA GLU A 182 -14.13 12.43 -1.01
C GLU A 182 -13.94 12.53 0.50
N GLY A 183 -13.90 13.74 1.04
CA GLY A 183 -13.70 13.97 2.48
C GLY A 183 -14.91 13.53 3.30
N VAL A 184 -14.82 13.74 4.61
CA VAL A 184 -15.88 13.40 5.57
C VAL A 184 -16.87 14.57 5.72
N SER A 185 -18.16 14.28 5.58
CA SER A 185 -19.23 15.26 5.78
C SER A 185 -19.69 15.31 7.24
N LEU A 186 -19.69 16.50 7.82
CA LEU A 186 -20.05 16.83 9.19
C LEU A 186 -21.27 17.79 9.21
N ASP A 187 -22.06 17.71 10.27
CA ASP A 187 -23.30 18.49 10.45
C ASP A 187 -23.45 18.94 11.92
N LEU A 188 -23.76 20.22 12.11
CA LEU A 188 -24.04 20.86 13.40
C LEU A 188 -25.38 20.42 14.00
N ASN A 189 -26.37 20.11 13.17
CA ASN A 189 -27.76 19.89 13.58
C ASN A 189 -28.07 18.43 13.97
N GLY A 190 -27.06 17.56 13.98
CA GLY A 190 -27.21 16.14 14.28
C GLY A 190 -25.93 15.47 14.76
N ALA A 191 -25.11 16.15 15.59
CA ALA A 191 -23.92 15.64 16.31
C ALA A 191 -23.22 14.46 15.60
N LYS A 192 -22.93 14.61 14.31
CA LYS A 192 -22.39 13.52 13.51
C LYS A 192 -20.89 13.46 13.76
N ILE A 193 -20.54 12.77 14.84
CA ILE A 193 -19.17 12.35 15.10
C ILE A 193 -18.78 11.44 13.94
N SER A 194 -17.73 11.80 13.23
CA SER A 194 -17.22 11.00 12.13
C SER A 194 -15.75 10.69 12.33
N GLN A 195 -15.24 9.77 11.54
CA GLN A 195 -13.89 9.24 11.68
C GLN A 195 -13.12 9.52 10.40
N LEU A 196 -11.94 10.10 10.56
CA LEU A 196 -10.96 10.34 9.51
C LEU A 196 -9.77 9.42 9.81
N GLY A 197 -9.88 8.15 9.44
CA GLY A 197 -9.05 7.09 10.04
C GLY A 197 -9.40 6.89 11.51
N ASP A 198 -8.40 6.85 12.39
CA ASP A 198 -8.60 6.80 13.85
C ASP A 198 -8.89 8.18 14.48
N VAL A 199 -8.85 9.26 13.68
CA VAL A 199 -9.15 10.60 14.17
C VAL A 199 -10.66 10.79 14.23
N VAL A 200 -11.19 10.97 15.43
CA VAL A 200 -12.58 11.36 15.64
C VAL A 200 -12.69 12.86 15.39
N VAL A 201 -13.55 13.25 14.46
CA VAL A 201 -13.80 14.64 14.09
C VAL A 201 -15.24 15.03 14.41
N GLU A 202 -15.42 16.21 15.00
CA GLU A 202 -16.72 16.78 15.33
C GLU A 202 -16.76 18.25 14.90
N LEU A 203 -17.78 18.63 14.14
CA LEU A 203 -17.98 20.02 13.74
C LEU A 203 -18.58 20.81 14.90
N LYS A 204 -17.90 21.87 15.33
CA LYS A 204 -18.35 22.76 16.42
C LYS A 204 -18.98 24.04 15.92
N ALA A 205 -18.47 24.59 14.81
CA ALA A 205 -19.02 25.79 14.20
C ALA A 205 -18.70 25.86 12.70
N VAL A 206 -19.57 26.53 11.94
CA VAL A 206 -19.30 26.97 10.57
C VAL A 206 -19.67 28.44 10.48
N GLU A 207 -18.69 29.29 10.23
CA GLU A 207 -18.83 30.74 10.30
C GLU A 207 -18.23 31.41 9.07
N ARG A 208 -18.76 32.58 8.72
CA ARG A 208 -18.20 33.41 7.65
C ARG A 208 -17.32 34.49 8.27
N VAL A 209 -16.04 34.46 7.96
CA VAL A 209 -15.03 35.39 8.49
C VAL A 209 -14.51 36.22 7.31
N GLY A 210 -15.16 37.37 7.07
CA GLY A 210 -14.90 38.19 5.88
C GLY A 210 -15.27 37.45 4.59
N GLU A 211 -14.32 37.37 3.66
CA GLU A 211 -14.46 36.63 2.39
C GLU A 211 -14.27 35.10 2.55
N LEU A 212 -13.85 34.64 3.72
CA LEU A 212 -13.56 33.23 3.98
C LEU A 212 -14.72 32.55 4.72
N THR A 213 -14.93 31.28 4.40
CA THR A 213 -15.75 30.37 5.19
C THR A 213 -14.83 29.54 6.08
N ARG A 214 -15.08 29.54 7.38
CA ARG A 214 -14.29 28.84 8.40
C ARG A 214 -15.14 27.75 9.03
N ALA A 215 -14.59 26.54 9.12
CA ALA A 215 -15.16 25.47 9.92
C ALA A 215 -14.28 25.26 11.16
N VAL A 216 -14.87 25.17 12.35
CA VAL A 216 -14.18 24.79 13.59
C VAL A 216 -14.48 23.32 13.84
N VAL A 217 -13.45 22.49 13.80
CA VAL A 217 -13.55 21.04 13.93
C VAL A 217 -12.72 20.59 15.11
N GLU A 218 -13.36 20.03 16.12
CA GLU A 218 -12.70 19.35 17.23
C GLU A 218 -12.17 18.00 16.71
N VAL A 219 -10.89 17.72 16.97
CA VAL A 219 -10.24 16.48 16.59
C VAL A 219 -9.76 15.72 17.82
N ARG A 220 -10.01 14.42 17.85
CA ARG A 220 -9.57 13.49 18.90
C ARG A 220 -8.77 12.38 18.25
N MET A 221 -7.60 12.07 18.79
CA MET A 221 -6.70 11.07 18.20
C MET A 221 -6.22 10.07 19.26
N PRO A 222 -5.86 8.85 18.86
CA PRO A 222 -5.10 7.95 19.72
C PRO A 222 -3.82 8.63 20.21
N GLY A 223 -3.58 8.67 21.53
CA GLY A 223 -2.38 9.25 22.13
C GLY A 223 -2.48 10.73 22.53
N LEU A 224 -3.54 11.45 22.16
CA LEU A 224 -3.83 12.78 22.69
C LEU A 224 -4.63 12.67 24.00
N THR A 225 -4.13 13.29 25.07
CA THR A 225 -4.83 13.40 26.36
C THR A 225 -5.95 14.45 26.36
N GLU A 226 -5.90 15.39 25.40
CA GLU A 226 -6.90 16.46 25.21
C GLU A 226 -7.32 16.55 23.75
N TYR A 227 -8.48 17.17 23.48
CA TYR A 227 -8.95 17.45 22.13
C TYR A 227 -8.25 18.69 21.54
N ALA A 228 -8.15 18.77 20.22
CA ALA A 228 -7.63 19.96 19.55
C ALA A 228 -8.64 20.55 18.57
N ASP A 229 -8.77 21.87 18.55
CA ASP A 229 -9.63 22.56 17.59
C ASP A 229 -8.83 22.96 16.36
N LEU A 230 -9.21 22.41 15.20
CA LEU A 230 -8.68 22.78 13.91
C LEU A 230 -9.67 23.68 13.18
N ALA A 231 -9.15 24.74 12.57
CA ALA A 231 -9.94 25.77 11.91
C ALA A 231 -9.54 25.96 10.43
N PRO A 232 -9.83 24.99 9.53
CA PRO A 232 -9.59 25.18 8.10
C PRO A 232 -10.52 26.26 7.52
N THR A 233 -10.03 26.96 6.49
CA THR A 233 -10.79 28.01 5.80
C THR A 233 -10.86 27.76 4.29
N MET A 234 -11.92 28.27 3.67
CA MET A 234 -12.20 28.19 2.23
C MET A 234 -12.55 29.58 1.70
N ASP A 235 -12.01 29.94 0.54
CA ASP A 235 -12.34 31.21 -0.12
C ASP A 235 -13.69 31.18 -0.84
N SER A 236 -14.10 32.33 -1.38
CA SER A 236 -15.36 32.49 -2.12
C SER A 236 -15.41 31.76 -3.46
N GLU A 237 -14.26 31.28 -3.98
CA GLU A 237 -14.17 30.43 -5.17
C GLU A 237 -14.26 28.93 -4.85
N GLY A 238 -14.38 28.57 -3.57
CA GLY A 238 -14.42 27.19 -3.11
C GLY A 238 -13.04 26.52 -3.02
N LYS A 239 -11.95 27.29 -2.96
CA LYS A 239 -10.60 26.76 -2.76
C LYS A 239 -10.20 26.87 -1.29
N ALA A 240 -9.48 25.85 -0.81
CA ALA A 240 -8.95 25.86 0.55
C ALA A 240 -7.87 26.93 0.73
N ALA A 241 -8.09 27.84 1.67
CA ALA A 241 -7.22 28.96 2.02
C ALA A 241 -6.26 28.56 3.16
N ASP A 242 -6.77 28.32 4.37
CA ASP A 242 -5.98 27.83 5.51
C ASP A 242 -6.11 26.33 5.70
N ARG A 243 -4.99 25.69 6.03
CA ARG A 243 -4.87 24.25 6.22
C ARG A 243 -4.14 23.94 7.53
N PRO A 244 -4.82 23.98 8.69
CA PRO A 244 -4.18 23.76 9.98
C PRO A 244 -3.64 22.33 10.11
N GLU A 245 -2.51 22.18 10.78
CA GLU A 245 -1.85 20.88 10.99
C GLU A 245 -2.50 20.11 12.13
N PHE A 246 -2.62 18.79 11.97
CA PHE A 246 -3.08 17.92 13.04
C PHE A 246 -1.99 17.81 14.12
N PRO A 247 -2.33 17.90 15.42
CA PRO A 247 -1.31 17.89 16.46
C PRO A 247 -0.46 16.63 16.43
N GLY A 248 0.87 16.79 16.39
CA GLY A 248 1.81 15.67 16.34
C GLY A 248 1.87 14.93 15.00
N GLN A 249 1.16 15.38 13.96
CA GLN A 249 1.18 14.79 12.62
C GLN A 249 1.55 15.82 11.56
N SER A 250 2.12 15.36 10.44
CA SER A 250 2.41 16.26 9.31
C SER A 250 1.18 16.61 8.47
N PHE A 251 0.04 15.92 8.67
CA PHE A 251 -1.16 16.13 7.86
C PHE A 251 -1.83 17.47 8.17
N ARG A 252 -2.54 18.01 7.17
CA ARG A 252 -3.31 19.24 7.29
C ARG A 252 -4.78 18.98 7.05
N MET A 253 -5.64 19.61 7.84
CA MET A 253 -7.07 19.61 7.60
C MET A 253 -7.41 20.58 6.47
N VAL A 254 -8.25 20.15 5.54
CA VAL A 254 -8.69 20.93 4.39
C VAL A 254 -10.19 20.99 4.37
N LEU A 255 -10.74 22.19 4.22
CA LEU A 255 -12.16 22.40 3.97
C LEU A 255 -12.44 22.20 2.47
N ILE A 256 -13.26 21.22 2.13
CA ILE A 256 -13.64 20.89 0.75
C ILE A 256 -14.92 21.64 0.36
N GLU A 257 -15.92 21.58 1.24
CA GLU A 257 -17.21 22.25 1.08
C GLU A 257 -17.68 22.72 2.45
N ALA A 258 -18.38 23.84 2.51
CA ALA A 258 -19.01 24.32 3.72
C ALA A 258 -20.25 25.13 3.39
N ASP A 259 -21.34 24.85 4.09
CA ASP A 259 -22.57 25.63 4.04
C ASP A 259 -22.89 26.16 5.45
N PRO A 260 -22.58 27.44 5.72
CA PRO A 260 -22.90 28.08 7.00
C PRO A 260 -24.39 28.13 7.31
N GLN A 261 -25.28 28.14 6.30
CA GLN A 261 -26.72 28.22 6.52
C GLN A 261 -27.30 26.86 6.88
N ALA A 262 -26.83 25.80 6.23
CA ALA A 262 -27.20 24.43 6.57
C ALA A 262 -26.47 23.90 7.82
N GLY A 263 -25.38 24.55 8.23
CA GLY A 263 -24.52 24.10 9.32
C GLY A 263 -23.73 22.85 8.97
N THR A 264 -23.38 22.67 7.70
CA THR A 264 -22.65 21.48 7.21
C THR A 264 -21.26 21.84 6.71
N ALA A 265 -20.31 20.94 6.91
CA ALA A 265 -18.95 21.09 6.40
C ALA A 265 -18.40 19.74 5.96
N ARG A 266 -17.74 19.70 4.81
CA ARG A 266 -16.99 18.54 4.35
C ARG A 266 -15.51 18.83 4.46
N VAL A 267 -14.84 18.07 5.33
CA VAL A 267 -13.41 18.24 5.61
C VAL A 267 -12.63 17.00 5.20
N ASN A 268 -11.34 17.19 4.95
CA ASN A 268 -10.46 16.09 4.57
C ASN A 268 -9.06 16.26 5.15
N MET A 269 -8.32 15.16 5.20
CA MET A 269 -6.90 15.11 5.51
C MET A 269 -6.10 15.21 4.22
N GLN A 270 -5.18 16.16 4.17
CA GLN A 270 -4.23 16.30 3.07
C GLN A 270 -2.81 16.16 3.62
N ALA A 271 -2.04 15.22 3.06
CA ALA A 271 -0.61 15.21 3.33
C ALA A 271 0.02 16.45 2.67
N PRO A 272 0.94 17.13 3.35
CA PRO A 272 1.64 18.26 2.77
C PRO A 272 2.54 17.80 1.62
N GLY A 273 2.69 18.67 0.61
CA GLY A 273 3.48 18.40 -0.58
C GLY A 273 2.75 17.52 -1.60
N THR A 274 1.91 18.14 -2.45
CA THR A 274 1.37 17.47 -3.63
C THR A 274 2.42 17.41 -4.74
N GLY A 275 2.38 16.36 -5.56
CA GLY A 275 3.21 16.27 -6.77
C GLY A 275 4.60 15.67 -6.53
N LEU A 276 4.71 14.71 -5.62
CA LEU A 276 5.96 14.00 -5.32
C LEU A 276 6.68 13.45 -6.56
N LEU A 277 5.91 12.83 -7.45
CA LEU A 277 6.37 12.28 -8.73
C LEU A 277 6.49 13.33 -9.85
N SER A 278 6.11 14.59 -9.60
CA SER A 278 6.34 15.68 -10.56
C SER A 278 7.82 16.09 -10.61
N ASN A 279 8.58 15.81 -9.56
CA ASN A 279 10.03 15.97 -9.57
C ASN A 279 10.67 14.88 -10.46
N GLN A 280 11.36 15.32 -11.51
CA GLN A 280 11.98 14.43 -12.50
C GLN A 280 12.99 13.46 -11.89
N ARG A 281 13.78 13.87 -10.88
CA ARG A 281 14.75 12.99 -10.21
C ARG A 281 14.03 11.89 -9.44
N THR A 282 13.03 12.28 -8.64
CA THR A 282 12.17 11.34 -7.93
C THR A 282 11.53 10.34 -8.88
N LEU A 283 10.95 10.81 -9.99
CA LEU A 283 10.26 9.97 -10.96
C LEU A 283 11.20 8.92 -11.56
N TRP A 284 12.40 9.31 -12.01
CA TRP A 284 13.35 8.34 -12.58
C TRP A 284 13.85 7.33 -11.57
N VAL A 285 14.15 7.75 -10.34
CA VAL A 285 14.55 6.83 -9.27
C VAL A 285 13.40 5.87 -8.92
N PHE A 286 12.17 6.38 -8.89
CA PHE A 286 10.97 5.58 -8.66
C PHE A 286 10.76 4.53 -9.76
N LEU A 287 10.86 4.92 -11.03
CA LEU A 287 10.73 3.99 -12.17
C LEU A 287 11.85 2.94 -12.16
N ALA A 288 13.09 3.37 -11.94
CA ALA A 288 14.23 2.46 -11.83
C ALA A 288 14.06 1.50 -10.65
N SER A 289 13.49 1.95 -9.54
CA SER A 289 13.22 1.09 -8.39
C SER A 289 12.18 0.02 -8.71
N ASN A 290 11.05 0.39 -9.35
CA ASN A 290 10.04 -0.59 -9.78
C ASN A 290 10.63 -1.69 -10.68
N VAL A 291 11.47 -1.31 -11.65
CA VAL A 291 12.16 -2.28 -12.52
C VAL A 291 13.12 -3.16 -11.70
N THR A 292 13.94 -2.56 -10.83
CA THR A 292 14.96 -3.26 -10.07
C THR A 292 14.35 -4.26 -9.08
N PHE A 293 13.29 -3.87 -8.37
CA PHE A 293 12.54 -4.74 -7.47
C PHE A 293 11.83 -5.87 -8.24
N GLY A 294 11.28 -5.58 -9.43
CA GLY A 294 10.71 -6.59 -10.32
C GLY A 294 11.74 -7.62 -10.78
N LEU A 295 12.93 -7.18 -11.19
CA LEU A 295 14.04 -8.06 -11.56
C LEU A 295 14.54 -8.90 -10.39
N LEU A 296 14.61 -8.32 -9.18
CA LEU A 296 14.93 -9.05 -7.96
C LEU A 296 13.89 -10.14 -7.67
N ALA A 297 12.60 -9.80 -7.74
CA ALA A 297 11.52 -10.75 -7.53
C ALA A 297 11.55 -11.91 -8.54
N LEU A 298 11.78 -11.60 -9.81
CA LEU A 298 11.95 -12.60 -10.86
C LEU A 298 13.15 -13.50 -10.61
N TRP A 299 14.26 -12.94 -10.13
CA TRP A 299 15.45 -13.71 -9.79
C TRP A 299 15.20 -14.67 -8.63
N ILE A 300 14.58 -14.20 -7.54
CA ILE A 300 14.18 -15.03 -6.40
C ILE A 300 13.22 -16.14 -6.85
N PHE A 301 12.19 -15.78 -7.61
CA PHE A 301 11.22 -16.71 -8.18
C PHE A 301 11.91 -17.83 -8.99
N ARG A 302 12.87 -17.47 -9.86
CA ARG A 302 13.58 -18.45 -10.69
C ARG A 302 14.39 -19.42 -9.84
N ILE A 303 15.15 -18.92 -8.88
CA ILE A 303 15.94 -19.78 -7.98
C ILE A 303 15.03 -20.76 -7.24
N ARG A 304 13.97 -20.24 -6.63
CA ARG A 304 13.07 -21.05 -5.82
C ARG A 304 12.29 -22.05 -6.67
N ALA A 305 11.83 -21.66 -7.86
CA ALA A 305 11.16 -22.58 -8.79
C ALA A 305 12.10 -23.70 -9.23
N THR A 306 13.36 -23.41 -9.55
CA THR A 306 14.34 -24.44 -9.91
C THR A 306 14.58 -25.42 -8.77
N ILE A 307 14.74 -24.96 -7.53
CA ILE A 307 14.92 -25.83 -6.35
C ILE A 307 13.72 -26.77 -6.19
N LEU A 308 12.50 -26.24 -6.26
CA LEU A 308 11.28 -27.05 -6.12
C LEU A 308 11.10 -28.04 -7.28
N GLN A 309 11.43 -27.64 -8.50
CA GLN A 309 11.34 -28.51 -9.67
C GLN A 309 12.36 -29.65 -9.63
N VAL A 310 13.60 -29.39 -9.19
CA VAL A 310 14.60 -30.43 -8.98
C VAL A 310 14.14 -31.41 -7.90
N SER A 311 13.64 -30.89 -6.78
CA SER A 311 13.10 -31.72 -5.68
C SER A 311 11.95 -32.61 -6.16
N ALA A 312 11.03 -32.07 -6.96
CA ALA A 312 9.92 -32.82 -7.52
C ALA A 312 10.36 -33.93 -8.48
N ARG A 313 11.44 -33.71 -9.26
CA ARG A 313 12.00 -34.73 -10.16
C ARG A 313 12.67 -35.86 -9.40
N LEU A 314 13.43 -35.55 -8.35
CA LEU A 314 14.10 -36.55 -7.52
C LEU A 314 13.09 -37.50 -6.87
N GLN A 315 12.01 -36.96 -6.31
CA GLN A 315 10.92 -37.77 -5.73
C GLN A 315 10.25 -38.70 -6.74
N THR A 316 10.13 -38.29 -8.01
CA THR A 316 9.59 -39.18 -9.06
C THR A 316 10.56 -40.27 -9.49
N THR A 317 11.87 -40.02 -9.41
CA THR A 317 12.89 -41.02 -9.77
C THR A 317 13.07 -42.07 -8.68
N GLU A 318 12.94 -41.71 -7.40
CA GLU A 318 12.99 -42.67 -6.27
C GLU A 318 11.75 -43.58 -6.18
N ALA A 319 10.65 -43.22 -6.86
CA ALA A 319 9.40 -43.98 -6.87
C ALA A 319 9.26 -44.96 -8.04
N LEU A 320 10.25 -45.01 -8.94
CA LEU A 320 10.35 -45.92 -10.10
C LEU A 320 11.37 -47.02 -9.83
#